data_AF-A0ABD2WQV6-F1
#
_entry.id   AF-A0ABD2WQV6-F1
#
_cell.length_a   1.000
_cell.length_b   1.000
_cell.length_c   1.000
_cell.angle_alpha   90.00
_cell.angle_beta   90.00
_cell.angle_gamma   90.00
#
_symmetry.space_group_name_H-M   'P 1'
#
loop_
_entity.id
_entity.type
_entity.pdbx_description
1 polymer ?
#
loop_
_entity_poly.entity_id
_entity_poly.type
_entity_poly.pdbx_seq_one_letter_code
_entity_poly.pdbx_strand_id
1 'polypeptide(L)'
;MDLKYYHDKINDPLLFIVIQSRRDFRLYANLTRSLKPTAKTFRVIMIFEKAGSICHDPPGNPLNLVFDSKVLVKCPDSEIIREWYSVYPNKTETDELVRWYRNWEHRGNEYLTDTLFRDRRQDLGGLNIRVTVQKENADKDGKIRGMCYDLMTEIARRINFTINWQPLESKVGTYDPKTNTSDGILGKLASNKTDIGLGLFVLTADRLKRFDFSMPLVETKLSYFIRRSNNNVYDFMSYSRLNRVRRGAADLHKCMSNNVSAVNGLR
;
A
#
# COMPACT_ATOMS: atom_id res chain seq x y z
N MET A 1 -25.03 23.14 6.20
CA MET A 1 -23.62 23.01 5.76
C MET A 1 -23.53 21.75 4.93
N ASP A 2 -23.32 21.88 3.62
CA ASP A 2 -23.44 20.76 2.68
C ASP A 2 -22.15 19.92 2.67
N LEU A 3 -22.21 18.75 3.30
CA LEU A 3 -21.10 17.80 3.47
C LEU A 3 -20.54 17.28 2.12
N LYS A 4 -21.33 17.37 1.03
CA LYS A 4 -20.87 16.94 -0.31
C LYS A 4 -19.80 17.87 -0.90
N TYR A 5 -19.81 19.17 -0.58
CA TYR A 5 -18.82 20.12 -1.10
C TYR A 5 -17.41 19.84 -0.58
N TYR A 6 -17.30 19.26 0.62
CA TYR A 6 -16.02 18.97 1.27
C TYR A 6 -15.43 17.61 0.89
N HIS A 7 -16.25 16.69 0.38
CA HIS A 7 -15.83 15.33 0.07
C HIS A 7 -14.81 15.25 -1.08
N ASP A 8 -14.86 16.21 -2.02
CA ASP A 8 -14.01 16.22 -3.21
C ASP A 8 -12.83 17.21 -3.12
N LYS A 9 -12.71 17.99 -2.04
CA LYS A 9 -11.70 19.06 -1.89
C LYS A 9 -10.85 19.04 -0.61
N ILE A 10 -11.21 18.29 0.43
CA ILE A 10 -10.34 18.14 1.60
C ILE A 10 -9.34 17.02 1.33
N ASN A 11 -8.15 17.36 0.83
CA ASN A 11 -7.13 16.36 0.49
C ASN A 11 -6.33 15.81 1.69
N ASP A 12 -6.38 16.40 2.89
CA ASP A 12 -5.75 15.85 4.12
C ASP A 12 -6.13 16.76 5.32
N PRO A 13 -7.26 16.55 6.03
CA PRO A 13 -7.66 17.47 7.10
C PRO A 13 -6.67 17.41 8.27
N LEU A 14 -6.38 18.59 8.84
CA LEU A 14 -5.61 18.73 10.07
C LEU A 14 -6.55 18.84 11.26
N LEU A 15 -6.48 17.86 12.17
CA LEU A 15 -7.28 17.79 13.39
C LEU A 15 -6.44 18.20 14.59
N PHE A 16 -6.89 19.20 15.34
CA PHE A 16 -6.29 19.60 16.61
C PHE A 16 -7.10 19.02 17.76
N ILE A 17 -6.45 18.27 18.64
CA ILE A 17 -7.09 17.54 19.74
C ILE A 17 -6.38 17.90 21.04
N VAL A 18 -7.11 18.46 22.00
CA VAL A 18 -6.59 18.77 23.33
C VAL A 18 -7.06 17.69 24.29
N ILE A 19 -6.13 17.03 24.96
CA ILE A 19 -6.38 15.97 25.94
C ILE A 19 -6.10 16.52 27.34
N GLN A 20 -7.18 16.83 28.06
CA GLN A 20 -7.10 17.47 29.37
C GLN A 20 -6.97 16.44 30.50
N SER A 21 -7.42 15.21 30.26
CA SER A 21 -7.45 14.15 31.25
C SER A 21 -7.22 12.76 30.66
N ARG A 22 -6.94 11.78 31.53
CA ARG A 22 -6.94 10.34 31.16
C ARG A 22 -8.30 9.84 30.66
N ARG A 23 -9.40 10.54 30.96
CA ARG A 23 -10.74 10.19 30.48
C ARG A 23 -10.88 10.60 29.01
N ASP A 24 -10.45 11.81 28.66
CA ASP A 24 -10.52 12.31 27.28
C ASP A 24 -9.68 11.47 26.34
N PHE A 25 -8.47 11.08 26.78
CA PHE A 25 -7.63 10.15 26.03
C PHE A 25 -8.36 8.83 25.76
N ARG A 26 -9.01 8.24 26.78
CA ARG A 26 -9.75 6.98 26.62
C ARG A 26 -10.94 7.12 25.69
N LEU A 27 -11.67 8.23 25.75
CA LEU A 27 -12.79 8.51 24.84
C LEU A 27 -12.29 8.60 23.39
N TYR A 28 -11.20 9.34 23.17
CA TYR A 28 -10.61 9.45 21.84
C TYR A 28 -10.04 8.12 21.35
N ALA A 29 -9.32 7.37 22.19
CA ALA A 29 -8.85 6.03 21.87
C ALA A 29 -10.00 5.10 21.46
N ASN A 30 -11.12 5.12 22.18
CA ASN A 30 -12.30 4.32 21.82
C ASN A 30 -12.89 4.76 20.48
N LEU A 31 -12.95 6.06 20.19
CA LEU A 31 -13.40 6.58 18.89
C LEU A 31 -12.51 6.05 17.76
N THR A 32 -11.18 6.16 17.90
CA THR A 32 -10.22 5.75 16.87
C THR A 32 -10.32 4.27 16.49
N ARG A 33 -10.76 3.41 17.42
CA ARG A 33 -11.01 1.98 17.14
C ARG A 33 -12.15 1.76 16.14
N SER A 34 -13.15 2.64 16.15
CA SER A 34 -14.30 2.56 15.24
C SER A 34 -14.06 3.23 13.88
N LEU A 35 -12.96 3.98 13.74
CA LEU A 35 -12.65 4.69 12.51
C LEU A 35 -12.18 3.73 11.40
N LYS A 36 -12.63 4.00 10.18
CA LYS A 36 -12.11 3.35 8.97
C LYS A 36 -10.63 3.70 8.78
N PRO A 37 -9.82 2.82 8.16
CA PRO A 37 -8.39 3.07 7.92
C PRO A 37 -8.10 4.42 7.23
N THR A 38 -8.93 4.84 6.27
CA THR A 38 -8.79 6.13 5.58
C THR A 38 -8.90 7.34 6.51
N ALA A 39 -9.71 7.27 7.57
CA ALA A 39 -9.81 8.36 8.54
C ALA A 39 -8.60 8.39 9.50
N LYS A 40 -7.81 7.31 9.57
CA LYS A 40 -6.61 7.22 10.41
C LYS A 40 -5.35 7.80 9.76
N THR A 41 -5.43 8.19 8.48
CA THR A 41 -4.33 8.82 7.74
C THR A 41 -4.37 10.36 7.77
N PHE A 42 -5.42 10.91 8.41
CA PHE A 42 -5.56 12.34 8.65
C PHE A 42 -4.43 12.84 9.56
N ARG A 43 -4.04 14.10 9.38
CA ARG A 43 -3.04 14.72 10.24
C ARG A 43 -3.68 15.09 11.56
N VAL A 44 -3.15 14.58 12.65
CA VAL A 44 -3.64 14.88 14.01
C VAL A 44 -2.52 15.55 14.78
N ILE A 45 -2.80 16.69 15.41
CA ILE A 45 -1.95 17.29 16.43
C ILE A 45 -2.67 17.12 17.76
N MET A 46 -2.12 16.25 18.61
CA MET A 46 -2.62 15.94 19.94
C MET A 46 -1.78 16.66 20.99
N ILE A 47 -2.41 17.51 21.79
CA ILE A 47 -1.77 18.28 22.85
C ILE A 47 -2.28 17.77 24.20
N PHE A 48 -1.38 17.28 25.03
CA PHE A 48 -1.71 16.80 26.37
C PHE A 48 -1.48 17.91 27.39
N GLU A 49 -2.48 18.14 28.26
CA GLU A 49 -2.32 19.05 29.40
C GLU A 49 -1.85 18.33 30.67
N LYS A 50 -2.26 17.06 30.88
CA LYS A 50 -2.05 16.33 32.16
C LYS A 50 -1.75 14.81 32.05
N ALA A 51 -1.43 14.26 30.88
CA ALA A 51 -1.53 12.80 30.67
C ALA A 51 -0.45 11.89 31.30
N GLY A 52 0.51 12.44 32.05
CA GLY A 52 1.59 11.63 32.63
C GLY A 52 2.39 10.90 31.55
N SER A 53 2.97 9.74 31.91
CA SER A 53 3.89 8.99 31.03
C SER A 53 3.27 8.52 29.70
N ILE A 54 1.94 8.40 29.59
CA ILE A 54 1.25 7.89 28.38
C ILE A 54 1.60 8.71 27.14
N CYS A 55 1.82 10.02 27.26
CA CYS A 55 2.13 10.86 26.11
C CYS A 55 3.56 10.65 25.57
N HIS A 56 4.45 10.07 26.39
CA HIS A 56 5.83 9.74 26.03
C HIS A 56 5.96 8.29 25.59
N ASP A 57 5.36 7.37 26.35
CA ASP A 57 5.40 5.92 26.13
C ASP A 57 3.98 5.33 26.23
N PRO A 58 3.21 5.37 25.13
CA PRO A 58 1.86 4.84 25.10
C PRO A 58 1.86 3.30 25.19
N PRO A 59 1.08 2.70 26.11
CA PRO A 59 1.04 1.25 26.23
C PRO A 59 0.33 0.62 25.02
N GLY A 60 1.05 -0.20 24.28
CA GLY A 60 0.56 -0.91 23.11
C GLY A 60 0.18 0.04 21.98
N ASN A 61 -0.97 -0.18 21.32
CA ASN A 61 -1.51 0.70 20.26
C ASN A 61 -2.89 1.25 20.64
N PRO A 62 -2.97 2.22 21.57
CA PRO A 62 -4.23 2.67 22.13
C PRO A 62 -5.12 3.37 21.12
N LEU A 63 -4.53 4.07 20.14
CA LEU A 63 -5.25 4.82 19.10
C LEU A 63 -5.51 3.99 17.84
N ASN A 64 -5.22 2.68 17.86
CA ASN A 64 -5.37 1.79 16.71
C ASN A 64 -4.68 2.37 15.45
N LEU A 65 -3.49 2.95 15.66
CA LEU A 65 -2.65 3.56 14.65
C LEU A 65 -2.27 2.52 13.59
N VAL A 66 -2.04 3.00 12.38
CA VAL A 66 -1.57 2.20 11.25
C VAL A 66 -0.32 2.85 10.65
N PHE A 67 0.30 2.19 9.67
CA PHE A 67 1.55 2.64 9.06
C PHE A 67 1.50 4.10 8.58
N ASP A 68 0.41 4.48 7.90
CA ASP A 68 0.19 5.82 7.35
C ASP A 68 -0.45 6.80 8.34
N SER A 69 -0.56 6.46 9.62
CA SER A 69 -1.02 7.41 10.63
C SER A 69 -0.02 8.56 10.83
N LYS A 70 -0.56 9.79 10.86
CA LYS A 70 0.20 11.03 10.99
C LYS A 70 -0.23 11.78 12.26
N VAL A 71 0.21 11.28 13.41
CA VAL A 71 -0.16 11.86 14.72
C VAL A 71 1.06 12.53 15.32
N LEU A 72 1.00 13.84 15.52
CA LEU A 72 1.97 14.59 16.30
C LEU A 72 1.46 14.76 17.73
N VAL A 73 2.34 14.55 18.69
CA VAL A 73 2.02 14.58 20.11
C VAL A 73 2.90 15.59 20.82
N LYS A 74 2.25 16.51 21.54
CA LYS A 74 2.90 17.45 22.45
C LYS A 74 2.57 17.11 23.90
N CYS A 75 3.58 16.66 24.64
CA CYS A 75 3.50 16.47 26.09
C CYS A 75 3.61 17.81 26.85
N PRO A 76 3.00 17.94 28.04
CA PRO A 76 3.01 19.19 28.80
C PRO A 76 4.38 19.54 29.38
N ASP A 77 5.17 18.51 29.72
CA ASP A 77 6.44 18.52 30.45
C ASP A 77 7.68 18.43 29.54
N SER A 78 7.50 18.47 28.22
CA SER A 78 8.59 18.30 27.25
C SER A 78 8.47 19.32 26.12
N GLU A 79 9.57 19.97 25.73
CA GLU A 79 9.61 20.87 24.57
C GLU A 79 9.57 20.14 23.23
N ILE A 80 9.69 18.81 23.26
CA ILE A 80 9.71 17.96 22.08
C ILE A 80 8.29 17.63 21.62
N ILE A 81 8.06 17.78 20.32
CA ILE A 81 6.93 17.24 19.57
C ILE A 81 7.35 15.90 19.00
N ARG A 82 6.58 14.86 19.32
CA ARG A 82 6.83 13.49 18.87
C ARG A 82 5.83 13.09 17.79
N GLU A 83 6.22 12.17 16.94
CA GLU A 83 5.31 11.43 16.09
C GLU A 83 4.90 10.14 16.77
N TRP A 84 3.61 9.83 16.74
CA TRP A 84 3.07 8.53 17.06
C TRP A 84 2.60 7.86 15.78
N TYR A 85 3.10 6.65 15.55
CA TYR A 85 2.68 5.80 14.45
C TYR A 85 2.71 4.35 14.88
N SER A 86 2.31 3.45 14.00
CA SER A 86 2.33 2.02 14.30
C SER A 86 2.68 1.25 13.05
N VAL A 87 3.77 0.51 13.14
CA VAL A 87 4.09 -0.53 12.18
C VAL A 87 3.45 -1.86 12.60
N TYR A 88 3.27 -2.09 13.91
CA TYR A 88 2.71 -3.31 14.48
C TYR A 88 1.33 -3.04 15.09
N PRO A 89 0.30 -3.85 14.78
CA PRO A 89 -1.06 -3.60 15.26
C PRO A 89 -1.19 -3.37 16.76
N ASN A 90 -0.29 -3.93 17.57
CA ASN A 90 -0.30 -3.89 19.03
C ASN A 90 0.72 -2.93 19.65
N LYS A 91 1.51 -2.17 18.87
CA LYS A 91 2.55 -1.28 19.39
C LYS A 91 2.52 0.09 18.70
N THR A 92 2.70 1.13 19.50
CA THR A 92 2.95 2.50 19.02
C THR A 92 4.45 2.72 19.02
N GLU A 93 4.97 3.20 17.89
CA GLU A 93 6.31 3.74 17.80
C GLU A 93 6.27 5.24 18.06
N THR A 94 7.30 5.75 18.73
CA THR A 94 7.44 7.16 19.06
C THR A 94 8.76 7.70 18.53
N ASP A 95 8.67 8.74 17.69
CA ASP A 95 9.85 9.42 17.13
C ASP A 95 9.86 10.88 17.58
N GLU A 96 11.03 11.38 18.00
CA GLU A 96 11.21 12.79 18.32
C GLU A 96 11.48 13.59 17.04
N LEU A 97 10.56 14.48 16.65
CA LEU A 97 10.67 15.17 15.37
C LEU A 97 11.17 16.60 15.49
N VAL A 98 10.64 17.34 16.45
CA VAL A 98 10.84 18.78 16.54
C VAL A 98 10.99 19.19 18.00
N ARG A 99 12.01 19.97 18.30
CA ARG A 99 12.08 20.74 19.55
C ARG A 99 11.41 22.09 19.32
N TRP A 100 10.37 22.34 20.10
CA TRP A 100 9.58 23.55 20.06
C TRP A 100 9.89 24.42 21.27
N TYR A 101 10.69 25.46 21.04
CA TYR A 101 11.06 26.44 22.05
C TYR A 101 9.87 27.35 22.39
N ARG A 102 9.65 27.58 23.69
CA ARG A 102 8.62 28.51 24.17
C ARG A 102 9.10 29.96 24.24
N ASN A 103 10.41 30.19 24.30
CA ASN A 103 10.99 31.52 24.38
C ASN A 103 11.12 32.14 22.97
N TRP A 104 10.78 33.41 22.86
CA TRP A 104 10.79 34.13 21.57
C TRP A 104 12.21 34.51 21.13
N GLU A 105 13.20 34.31 22.01
CA GLU A 105 14.62 34.53 21.76
C GLU A 105 15.23 33.49 20.81
N HIS A 106 14.70 32.26 20.82
CA HIS A 106 15.03 31.24 19.82
C HIS A 106 13.99 31.29 18.69
N ARG A 107 14.29 32.05 17.63
CA ARG A 107 13.45 32.08 16.43
C ARG A 107 13.63 30.80 15.62
N GLY A 108 12.91 29.75 15.97
CA GLY A 108 12.81 28.56 15.11
C GLY A 108 12.43 27.30 15.86
N ASN A 109 11.83 26.38 15.12
CA ASN A 109 11.75 24.98 15.51
C ASN A 109 13.06 24.31 15.11
N GLU A 110 13.63 23.50 16.00
CA GLU A 110 14.79 22.66 15.68
C GLU A 110 14.26 21.28 15.29
N TYR A 111 14.52 20.87 14.05
CA TYR A 111 14.22 19.52 13.60
C TYR A 111 15.24 18.56 14.20
N LEU A 112 14.76 17.53 14.88
CA LEU A 112 15.59 16.53 15.56
C LEU A 112 15.91 15.33 14.65
N THR A 113 15.31 15.28 13.47
CA THR A 113 15.56 14.25 12.46
C THR A 113 15.61 14.84 11.05
N ASP A 114 16.51 14.31 10.23
CA ASP A 114 16.67 14.60 8.80
C ASP A 114 16.04 13.51 7.91
N THR A 115 15.53 12.43 8.51
CA THR A 115 14.94 11.30 7.81
C THR A 115 13.55 11.61 7.27
N LEU A 116 13.21 11.04 6.11
CA LEU A 116 11.86 11.17 5.55
C LEU A 116 10.87 10.26 6.29
N PHE A 117 9.58 10.60 6.18
CA PHE A 117 8.48 9.87 6.82
C PHE A 117 8.55 8.34 6.61
N ARG A 118 8.87 7.91 5.39
CA ARG A 118 8.94 6.47 5.04
C ARG A 118 10.18 5.80 5.59
N ASP A 119 11.29 6.52 5.71
CA ASP A 119 12.58 5.95 6.12
C ASP A 119 12.56 5.48 7.58
N ARG A 120 11.87 6.23 8.44
CA ARG A 120 11.64 5.85 9.85
C ARG A 120 10.72 4.64 10.02
N ARG A 121 10.06 4.20 8.95
CA ARG A 121 9.07 3.12 8.95
C ARG A 121 9.51 1.92 8.12
N GLN A 122 10.79 1.82 7.76
CA GLN A 122 11.29 0.74 6.91
C GLN A 122 11.48 -0.59 7.63
N ASP A 123 11.38 -0.63 8.96
CA ASP A 123 11.51 -1.86 9.74
C ASP A 123 10.13 -2.38 10.17
N LEU A 124 9.76 -3.55 9.66
CA LEU A 124 8.52 -4.28 9.97
C LEU A 124 8.69 -5.32 11.09
N GLY A 125 9.82 -5.34 11.81
CA GLY A 125 10.09 -6.05 13.07
C GLY A 125 9.68 -7.51 13.13
N GLY A 126 9.94 -8.24 12.06
CA GLY A 126 9.61 -9.66 11.95
C GLY A 126 8.12 -9.93 11.80
N LEU A 127 7.31 -8.95 11.36
CA LEU A 127 5.90 -9.18 11.03
C LEU A 127 5.76 -10.39 10.11
N ASN A 128 4.79 -11.25 10.39
CA ASN A 128 4.59 -12.46 9.61
C ASN A 128 3.58 -12.23 8.48
N ILE A 129 4.09 -11.97 7.28
CA ILE A 129 3.30 -11.60 6.10
C ILE A 129 2.93 -12.86 5.30
N ARG A 130 1.63 -13.07 5.07
CA ARG A 130 1.11 -14.20 4.28
C ARG A 130 1.21 -13.91 2.80
N VAL A 131 1.93 -14.75 2.07
CA VAL A 131 2.18 -14.56 0.63
C VAL A 131 1.63 -15.74 -0.15
N THR A 132 0.70 -15.48 -1.06
CA THR A 132 0.18 -16.48 -2.00
C THR A 132 0.86 -16.31 -3.34
N VAL A 133 1.43 -17.39 -3.87
CA VAL A 133 2.18 -17.38 -5.13
C VAL A 133 1.36 -18.03 -6.24
N GLN A 134 1.40 -17.44 -7.44
CA GLN A 134 0.84 -18.09 -8.63
C GLN A 134 1.67 -19.31 -9.01
N LYS A 135 1.02 -20.45 -9.23
CA LYS A 135 1.63 -21.76 -9.47
C LYS A 135 2.69 -21.77 -10.58
N GLU A 136 2.58 -20.89 -11.57
CA GLU A 136 3.58 -20.72 -12.65
C GLU A 136 4.97 -20.28 -12.14
N ASN A 137 5.06 -19.76 -10.92
CA ASN A 137 6.32 -19.35 -10.27
C ASN A 137 6.86 -20.42 -9.31
N ALA A 138 6.37 -21.66 -9.40
CA ALA A 138 6.88 -22.82 -8.68
C ALA A 138 7.37 -23.89 -9.66
N ASP A 139 8.35 -24.68 -9.22
CA ASP A 139 8.82 -25.83 -10.00
C ASP A 139 7.85 -27.03 -9.90
N LYS A 140 8.24 -28.15 -10.52
CA LYS A 140 7.44 -29.39 -10.55
C LYS A 140 7.19 -29.98 -9.16
N ASP A 141 8.06 -29.70 -8.21
CA ASP A 141 7.96 -30.17 -6.82
C ASP A 141 7.17 -29.18 -5.94
N GLY A 142 6.65 -28.10 -6.53
CA GLY A 142 5.91 -27.05 -5.84
C GLY A 142 6.80 -26.08 -5.06
N LYS A 143 8.13 -26.14 -5.26
CA LYS A 143 9.05 -25.20 -4.61
C LYS A 143 9.06 -23.88 -5.37
N ILE A 144 8.80 -22.81 -4.62
CA ILE A 144 8.78 -21.44 -5.14
C ILE A 144 10.22 -21.02 -5.45
N ARG A 145 10.48 -20.56 -6.67
CA ARG A 145 11.81 -20.17 -7.17
C ARG A 145 11.73 -19.04 -8.19
N GLY A 146 12.85 -18.42 -8.51
CA GLY A 146 12.99 -17.41 -9.56
C GLY A 146 12.79 -15.97 -9.09
N MET A 147 12.76 -15.04 -10.04
CA MET A 147 12.86 -13.59 -9.77
C MET A 147 11.87 -13.08 -8.73
N CYS A 148 10.60 -13.50 -8.79
CA CYS A 148 9.59 -13.05 -7.82
C CYS A 148 9.92 -13.52 -6.39
N TYR A 149 10.45 -14.73 -6.23
CA TYR A 149 10.87 -15.28 -4.94
C TYR A 149 12.09 -14.55 -4.40
N ASP A 150 13.13 -14.40 -5.23
CA ASP A 150 14.39 -13.77 -4.85
C ASP A 150 14.17 -12.31 -4.44
N LEU A 151 13.34 -11.59 -5.18
CA LEU A 151 13.00 -10.22 -4.85
C LEU A 151 12.18 -10.13 -3.56
N MET A 152 11.16 -10.97 -3.38
CA MET A 152 10.33 -10.94 -2.18
C MET A 152 11.16 -11.28 -0.92
N THR A 153 12.08 -12.24 -1.02
CA THR A 153 12.98 -12.59 0.09
C THR A 153 14.00 -11.50 0.38
N GLU A 154 14.54 -10.82 -0.63
CA GLU A 154 15.44 -9.67 -0.41
C GLU A 154 14.70 -8.48 0.21
N ILE A 155 13.47 -8.21 -0.22
CA ILE A 155 12.60 -7.20 0.39
C ILE A 155 12.33 -7.55 1.85
N ALA A 156 11.96 -8.80 2.14
CA ALA A 156 11.72 -9.30 3.50
C ALA A 156 12.94 -9.12 4.41
N ARG A 157 14.14 -9.39 3.88
CA ARG A 157 15.40 -9.21 4.60
C ARG A 157 15.72 -7.73 4.88
N ARG A 158 15.51 -6.84 3.91
CA ARG A 158 15.82 -5.41 4.05
C ARG A 158 14.84 -4.67 4.95
N ILE A 159 13.57 -5.04 4.86
CA ILE A 159 12.45 -4.40 5.56
C ILE A 159 12.14 -5.13 6.88
N ASN A 160 12.86 -6.21 7.19
CA ASN A 160 12.73 -7.00 8.41
C ASN A 160 11.30 -7.53 8.63
N PHE A 161 10.82 -8.40 7.75
CA PHE A 161 9.61 -9.19 7.99
C PHE A 161 9.82 -10.65 7.62
N THR A 162 8.98 -11.55 8.14
CA THR A 162 9.01 -12.97 7.79
C THR A 162 7.91 -13.31 6.79
N ILE A 163 8.18 -14.27 5.91
CA ILE A 163 7.21 -14.70 4.90
C ILE A 163 6.55 -16.00 5.34
N ASN A 164 5.23 -15.98 5.46
CA ASN A 164 4.38 -17.17 5.59
C ASN A 164 3.83 -17.57 4.20
N TRP A 165 4.55 -18.46 3.52
CA TRP A 165 4.13 -18.98 2.22
C TRP A 165 2.82 -19.76 2.31
N GLN A 166 1.79 -19.23 1.66
CA GLN A 166 0.48 -19.87 1.57
C GLN A 166 0.45 -20.91 0.45
N PRO A 167 -0.54 -21.83 0.44
CA PRO A 167 -0.73 -22.76 -0.66
C PRO A 167 -0.81 -22.04 -2.02
N LEU A 168 -0.08 -22.58 -2.99
CA LEU A 168 -0.02 -22.07 -4.37
C LEU A 168 -1.42 -21.91 -4.96
N GLU A 169 -1.58 -20.91 -5.80
CA GLU A 169 -2.84 -20.63 -6.49
C GLU A 169 -2.67 -20.77 -8.01
N SER A 170 -3.61 -21.44 -8.67
CA SER A 170 -3.52 -21.64 -10.13
C SER A 170 -3.86 -20.39 -10.93
N LYS A 171 -4.67 -19.49 -10.36
CA LYS A 171 -5.18 -18.29 -11.04
C LYS A 171 -4.88 -17.02 -10.25
N VAL A 172 -4.47 -15.97 -10.96
CA VAL A 172 -4.34 -14.63 -10.38
C VAL A 172 -5.68 -14.16 -9.84
N GLY A 173 -6.74 -14.34 -10.62
CA GLY A 173 -8.10 -14.00 -10.23
C GLY A 173 -8.79 -13.12 -11.25
N THR A 174 -10.10 -13.32 -11.36
CA THR A 174 -11.06 -12.57 -12.16
C THR A 174 -12.17 -12.06 -11.26
N TYR A 175 -12.60 -10.82 -11.50
CA TYR A 175 -13.72 -10.23 -10.80
C TYR A 175 -15.04 -10.62 -11.48
N ASP A 176 -16.00 -11.09 -10.69
CA ASP A 176 -17.37 -11.35 -11.13
C ASP A 176 -18.28 -10.20 -10.68
N PRO A 177 -18.84 -9.40 -11.60
CA PRO A 177 -19.75 -8.31 -11.28
C PRO A 177 -21.09 -8.78 -10.72
N LYS A 178 -21.53 -10.02 -11.00
CA LYS A 178 -22.82 -10.54 -10.51
C LYS A 178 -22.77 -10.84 -9.03
N THR A 179 -21.67 -11.44 -8.57
CA THR A 179 -21.47 -11.79 -7.16
C THR A 179 -20.72 -10.70 -6.38
N ASN A 180 -20.14 -9.71 -7.08
CA ASN A 180 -19.23 -8.70 -6.51
C ASN A 180 -18.05 -9.35 -5.77
N THR A 181 -17.52 -10.45 -6.31
CA THR A 181 -16.40 -11.18 -5.72
C THR A 181 -15.27 -11.38 -6.73
N SER A 182 -14.05 -11.63 -6.23
CA SER A 182 -12.93 -12.09 -7.05
C SER A 182 -12.55 -13.49 -6.63
N ASP A 183 -12.02 -14.28 -7.54
CA ASP A 183 -11.45 -15.59 -7.25
C ASP A 183 -9.91 -15.55 -7.24
N GLY A 184 -9.27 -16.69 -6.97
CA GLY A 184 -7.81 -16.81 -7.03
C GLY A 184 -7.09 -16.00 -5.96
N ILE A 185 -5.91 -15.48 -6.32
CA ILE A 185 -5.10 -14.62 -5.46
C ILE A 185 -5.86 -13.34 -5.12
N LEU A 186 -6.53 -12.71 -6.09
CA LEU A 186 -7.35 -11.50 -5.85
C LEU A 186 -8.49 -11.78 -4.87
N GLY A 187 -9.14 -12.94 -4.96
CA GLY A 187 -10.14 -13.39 -3.99
C GLY A 187 -9.58 -13.61 -2.59
N LYS A 188 -8.38 -14.19 -2.50
CA LYS A 188 -7.67 -14.35 -1.21
C LYS A 188 -7.30 -13.00 -0.60
N LEU A 189 -6.87 -12.02 -1.40
CA LEU A 189 -6.62 -10.65 -0.94
C LEU A 189 -7.92 -10.00 -0.43
N ALA A 190 -8.99 -10.05 -1.23
CA ALA A 190 -10.28 -9.45 -0.88
C ALA A 190 -10.90 -10.06 0.39
N SER A 191 -10.66 -11.35 0.65
CA SER A 191 -11.14 -12.06 1.84
C SER A 191 -10.14 -12.11 3.00
N ASN A 192 -9.06 -11.33 2.93
CA ASN A 192 -8.02 -11.26 3.96
C ASN A 192 -7.41 -12.64 4.31
N LYS A 193 -7.30 -13.54 3.33
CA LYS A 193 -6.66 -14.86 3.45
C LYS A 193 -5.18 -14.84 3.08
N THR A 194 -4.74 -13.78 2.41
CA THR A 194 -3.33 -13.50 2.09
C THR A 194 -3.11 -12.00 2.17
N ASP A 195 -1.88 -11.58 2.47
CA ASP A 195 -1.51 -10.18 2.57
C ASP A 195 -0.88 -9.68 1.25
N ILE A 196 -0.12 -10.56 0.57
CA ILE A 196 0.49 -10.27 -0.73
C ILE A 196 0.17 -11.38 -1.73
N GLY A 197 -0.17 -10.97 -2.95
CA GLY A 197 -0.17 -11.83 -4.12
C GLY A 197 1.14 -11.72 -4.88
N LEU A 198 1.84 -12.83 -5.11
CA LEU A 198 3.15 -12.84 -5.78
C LEU A 198 3.09 -13.58 -7.13
N GLY A 199 3.49 -12.87 -8.18
CA GLY A 199 3.57 -13.39 -9.54
C GLY A 199 3.66 -12.26 -10.58
N LEU A 200 3.70 -12.63 -11.85
CA LEU A 200 3.70 -11.68 -12.96
C LEU A 200 2.27 -11.30 -13.33
N PHE A 201 1.73 -10.29 -12.64
CA PHE A 201 0.36 -9.84 -12.86
C PHE A 201 0.30 -8.75 -13.90
N VAL A 202 -0.52 -8.96 -14.94
CA VAL A 202 -0.88 -7.88 -15.87
C VAL A 202 -1.74 -6.86 -15.13
N LEU A 203 -1.28 -5.61 -15.11
CA LEU A 203 -2.04 -4.48 -14.57
C LEU A 203 -3.18 -4.13 -15.53
N THR A 204 -4.41 -4.19 -15.03
CA THR A 204 -5.60 -3.77 -15.78
C THR A 204 -6.35 -2.70 -14.98
N ALA A 205 -7.13 -1.86 -15.67
CA ALA A 205 -7.91 -0.81 -15.02
C ALA A 205 -8.87 -1.38 -13.95
N ASP A 206 -9.45 -2.55 -14.18
CA ASP A 206 -10.34 -3.18 -13.21
C ASP A 206 -9.64 -3.67 -11.94
N ARG A 207 -8.39 -4.14 -12.06
CA ARG A 207 -7.58 -4.54 -10.92
C ARG A 207 -7.14 -3.33 -10.10
N LEU A 208 -6.67 -2.27 -10.78
CA LEU A 208 -6.23 -1.02 -10.14
C LEU A 208 -7.36 -0.29 -9.39
N LYS A 209 -8.61 -0.48 -9.79
CA LYS A 209 -9.77 0.08 -9.07
C LYS A 209 -10.08 -0.62 -7.75
N ARG A 210 -9.53 -1.82 -7.50
CA ARG A 210 -9.95 -2.71 -6.41
C ARG A 210 -8.82 -3.13 -5.48
N PHE A 211 -7.60 -3.15 -5.99
CA PHE A 211 -6.41 -3.59 -5.27
C PHE A 211 -5.27 -2.61 -5.50
N ASP A 212 -4.45 -2.44 -4.48
CA ASP A 212 -3.21 -1.71 -4.59
C ASP A 212 -2.14 -2.60 -5.23
N PHE A 213 -1.29 -1.98 -6.06
CA PHE A 213 -0.17 -2.65 -6.72
C PHE A 213 1.12 -1.90 -6.41
N SER A 214 2.23 -2.64 -6.34
CA SER A 214 3.55 -2.04 -6.40
C SER A 214 3.77 -1.33 -7.74
N MET A 215 4.79 -0.49 -7.80
CA MET A 215 5.31 -0.07 -9.10
C MET A 215 5.65 -1.30 -9.95
N PRO A 216 5.41 -1.26 -11.28
CA PRO A 216 5.74 -2.37 -12.17
C PRO A 216 7.23 -2.72 -12.07
N LEU A 217 7.52 -3.98 -11.75
CA LEU A 217 8.91 -4.47 -11.64
C LEU A 217 9.50 -4.85 -13.00
N VAL A 218 8.64 -5.18 -13.95
CA VAL A 218 9.01 -5.58 -15.30
C VAL A 218 8.06 -4.92 -16.29
N GLU A 219 8.60 -4.19 -17.25
CA GLU A 219 7.85 -3.70 -18.41
C GLU A 219 8.08 -4.67 -19.59
N THR A 220 7.02 -5.30 -20.07
CA THR A 220 7.10 -6.21 -21.22
C THR A 220 6.48 -5.58 -22.47
N LYS A 221 7.12 -5.78 -23.62
CA LYS A 221 6.59 -5.38 -24.93
C LYS A 221 5.90 -6.57 -25.58
N LEU A 222 4.67 -6.38 -26.05
CA LEU A 222 3.97 -7.40 -26.83
C LEU A 222 4.71 -7.65 -28.15
N SER A 223 5.11 -8.89 -28.39
CA SER A 223 5.84 -9.29 -29.59
C SER A 223 5.24 -10.58 -30.16
N TYR A 224 5.13 -10.66 -31.49
CA TYR A 224 4.81 -11.90 -32.17
C TYR A 224 6.08 -12.75 -32.30
N PHE A 225 6.05 -13.98 -31.80
CA PHE A 225 7.12 -14.95 -31.99
C PHE A 225 6.79 -15.82 -33.20
N ILE A 226 7.66 -15.78 -34.21
CA ILE A 226 7.47 -16.52 -35.46
C ILE A 226 8.67 -17.45 -35.63
N ARG A 227 8.40 -18.67 -36.09
CA ARG A 227 9.43 -19.68 -36.37
C ARG A 227 10.44 -19.12 -37.36
N ARG A 228 11.72 -19.18 -37.02
CA ARG A 228 12.81 -18.87 -37.95
C ARG A 228 12.74 -19.86 -39.11
N SER A 229 12.49 -19.37 -40.32
CA SER A 229 12.52 -20.19 -41.53
C SER A 229 13.96 -20.29 -42.03
N ASN A 230 14.43 -21.51 -42.35
CA ASN A 230 15.75 -21.72 -42.94
C ASN A 230 15.83 -21.19 -44.38
N ASN A 231 14.67 -21.02 -45.05
CA ASN A 231 14.54 -20.34 -46.33
C ASN A 231 13.86 -18.99 -46.10
N ASN A 232 14.49 -17.89 -46.53
CA ASN A 232 14.12 -16.48 -46.28
C ASN A 232 12.77 -16.00 -46.88
N VAL A 233 11.73 -16.84 -46.94
CA VAL A 233 10.47 -16.51 -47.61
C VAL A 233 9.60 -15.54 -46.79
N TYR A 234 9.79 -15.48 -45.47
CA TYR A 234 9.01 -14.60 -44.58
C TYR A 234 9.91 -13.89 -43.57
N ASP A 235 10.40 -12.69 -43.92
CA ASP A 235 10.97 -11.79 -42.93
C ASP A 235 9.88 -10.89 -42.32
N PHE A 236 9.30 -11.35 -41.21
CA PHE A 236 8.28 -10.60 -40.49
C PHE A 236 8.79 -9.27 -39.90
N MET A 237 10.10 -9.15 -39.66
CA MET A 237 10.69 -7.90 -39.19
C MET A 237 10.62 -6.80 -40.26
N SER A 238 10.63 -7.16 -41.54
CA SER A 238 10.39 -6.22 -42.65
C SER A 238 8.99 -5.62 -42.61
N TYR A 239 7.96 -6.43 -42.35
CA TYR A 239 6.55 -5.97 -42.32
C TYR A 239 6.21 -5.15 -41.08
N SER A 240 6.83 -5.44 -39.94
CA SER A 240 6.63 -4.65 -38.71
C SER A 240 7.29 -3.25 -38.76
N ARG A 241 8.29 -3.05 -39.63
CA ARG A 241 8.91 -1.73 -39.87
C ARG A 241 8.12 -0.83 -40.82
N LEU A 242 7.22 -1.39 -41.65
CA LEU A 242 6.44 -0.63 -42.64
C LEU A 242 5.34 0.24 -42.02
N ASN A 243 5.10 0.11 -40.71
CA ASN A 243 4.12 0.88 -40.00
C ASN A 243 4.79 1.92 -39.10
N ARG A 244 5.26 3.02 -39.71
CA ARG A 244 5.14 4.37 -39.11
C ARG A 244 3.65 4.72 -39.02
N VAL A 245 2.91 3.93 -38.25
CA VAL A 245 1.47 4.07 -38.05
C VAL A 245 1.27 5.22 -37.06
N ARG A 246 1.29 6.43 -37.62
CA ARG A 246 0.76 7.66 -36.99
C ARG A 246 -0.76 7.60 -36.76
N ARG A 247 -1.43 6.46 -36.97
CA ARG A 247 -2.90 6.30 -36.86
C ARG A 247 -3.41 5.09 -36.06
N GLY A 248 -2.56 4.25 -35.47
CA GLY A 248 -2.98 2.96 -34.91
C GLY A 248 -2.90 2.84 -33.38
N ALA A 249 -2.38 3.85 -32.68
CA ALA A 249 -2.42 3.86 -31.21
C ALA A 249 -3.86 3.88 -30.68
N ALA A 250 -4.78 4.55 -31.39
CA ALA A 250 -6.20 4.56 -31.05
C ALA A 250 -6.88 3.21 -31.30
N ASP A 251 -6.54 2.50 -32.37
CA ASP A 251 -7.17 1.23 -32.74
C ASP A 251 -6.65 0.02 -31.95
N LEU A 252 -5.37 0.03 -31.55
CA LEU A 252 -4.82 -0.96 -30.60
C LEU A 252 -5.45 -0.81 -29.21
N HIS A 253 -5.64 0.42 -28.76
CA HIS A 253 -6.37 0.68 -27.51
C HIS A 253 -7.83 0.20 -27.61
N LYS A 254 -8.44 0.30 -28.79
CA LYS A 254 -9.80 -0.19 -29.10
C LYS A 254 -9.89 -1.72 -29.15
N CYS A 255 -8.88 -2.40 -29.71
CA CYS A 255 -8.81 -3.88 -29.70
C CYS A 255 -8.61 -4.44 -28.29
N MET A 256 -7.78 -3.80 -27.46
CA MET A 256 -7.60 -4.23 -26.07
C MET A 256 -8.81 -3.90 -25.19
N SER A 257 -9.57 -2.83 -25.48
CA SER A 257 -10.82 -2.53 -24.78
C SER A 257 -12.01 -3.38 -25.24
N ASN A 258 -12.06 -3.82 -26.51
CA ASN A 258 -13.20 -4.56 -27.06
C ASN A 258 -13.25 -6.04 -26.62
N ASN A 259 -12.18 -6.60 -26.04
CA ASN A 259 -12.24 -7.89 -25.36
C ASN A 259 -13.01 -7.84 -24.02
N VAL A 260 -13.34 -6.64 -23.51
CA VAL A 260 -14.26 -6.47 -22.37
C VAL A 260 -15.72 -6.52 -22.83
N SER A 261 -16.00 -6.24 -24.09
CA SER A 261 -17.38 -6.17 -24.64
C SER A 261 -17.86 -7.50 -25.23
N ALA A 262 -16.95 -8.42 -25.59
CA ALA A 262 -17.32 -9.70 -26.22
C ALA A 262 -17.83 -10.78 -25.24
N VAL A 263 -17.79 -10.54 -23.93
CA VAL A 263 -18.35 -11.46 -22.91
C VAL A 263 -19.83 -11.16 -22.60
N ASN A 264 -20.37 -10.02 -23.03
CA ASN A 264 -21.78 -9.65 -22.84
C ASN A 264 -22.69 -10.00 -24.04
N GLY A 265 -22.23 -10.88 -24.94
CA GLY A 265 -22.90 -11.18 -26.21
C GLY A 265 -23.18 -12.66 -26.50
N LEU A 266 -23.02 -13.57 -25.54
CA LEU A 266 -23.39 -14.99 -25.71
C LEU A 266 -24.07 -15.53 -24.45
N ARG A 267 -25.40 -15.35 -24.43
CA ARG A 267 -26.46 -15.96 -23.60
C ARG A 267 -26.44 -15.70 -22.09
#